data_AF-A0A4R6MSZ5-F1
#
_entry.id   AF-A0A4R6MSZ5-F1
#
_cell.length_a   1.000
_cell.length_b   1.000
_cell.length_c   1.000
_cell.angle_alpha   90.00
_cell.angle_beta   90.00
_cell.angle_gamma   90.00
#
_symmetry.space_group_name_H-M   'P 1'
#
loop_
_entity.id
_entity.type
_entity.pdbx_description
1 polymer ?
#
loop_
_entity_poly.entity_id
_entity_poly.type
_entity_poly.pdbx_seq_one_letter_code
_entity_poly.pdbx_strand_id
1 'polypeptide(L)'
;MNSLRNTLSPPAGSDTRSIEALRAAAARDPKSSIKETARQFEALFMQEVMKSMRASTLSSGLLDNSATQLGTEMLDTQFAGKMTGLPGGLSEAIARQLQRQMGISDKSASEAAKPLQPLPALARKNVAPHVQSFIQRHDEAARAAQAQTGIPASFMIAQAAHESGWGRREITARDGTPSFNIFGIKATPNWTGKVAEVTTTEYVDGKPQKVVAKFRAYGSYEEAFKDYARLIGSNERYRDVVAKAQAGAGAETFAQGLQKAGYATDPEYASKLARVINTTVRVQRALA
;
A
#
# COMPACT_ATOMS: atom_id res chain seq x y z
N MET A 1 -19.30 54.14 23.05
CA MET A 1 -17.83 54.19 23.27
C MET A 1 -17.54 53.33 24.51
N ASN A 2 -17.41 52.01 24.34
CA ASN A 2 -16.16 51.25 24.21
C ASN A 2 -15.16 51.45 25.36
N SER A 3 -15.04 50.44 26.24
CA SER A 3 -13.81 49.62 26.35
C SER A 3 -13.97 48.56 27.43
N LEU A 4 -14.21 47.32 26.99
CA LEU A 4 -14.14 46.10 27.79
C LEU A 4 -12.67 45.75 28.03
N ARG A 5 -12.30 45.53 29.29
CA ARG A 5 -11.00 44.96 29.68
C ARG A 5 -10.96 43.49 29.25
N ASN A 6 -9.88 43.18 28.54
CA ASN A 6 -9.48 41.87 28.05
C ASN A 6 -9.24 40.88 29.21
N THR A 7 -10.13 39.91 29.40
CA THR A 7 -9.85 38.70 30.20
C THR A 7 -9.40 37.59 29.26
N LEU A 8 -8.09 37.35 29.23
CA LEU A 8 -7.51 36.13 28.67
C LEU A 8 -7.90 34.95 29.57
N SER A 9 -8.91 34.19 29.18
CA SER A 9 -9.16 32.83 29.67
C SER A 9 -8.50 31.83 28.71
N PRO A 10 -7.66 30.89 29.18
CA PRO A 10 -7.19 29.77 28.37
C PRO A 10 -8.33 28.76 28.13
N PRO A 11 -8.33 27.98 27.03
CA PRO A 11 -9.34 26.96 26.80
C PRO A 11 -9.12 25.76 27.73
N ALA A 12 -9.77 25.77 28.89
CA ALA A 12 -9.97 24.60 29.72
C ALA A 12 -11.25 23.90 29.27
N GLY A 13 -11.13 22.69 28.72
CA GLY A 13 -12.30 21.97 28.22
C GLY A 13 -12.06 20.54 27.74
N SER A 14 -10.99 19.86 28.17
CA SER A 14 -10.93 18.40 28.08
C SER A 14 -11.79 17.80 29.21
N ASP A 15 -13.08 17.75 28.93
CA ASP A 15 -14.15 16.92 29.48
C ASP A 15 -13.82 16.05 30.72
N THR A 16 -13.65 16.68 31.88
CA THR A 16 -13.39 16.00 33.17
C THR A 16 -14.48 15.01 33.56
N ARG A 17 -15.72 15.22 33.08
CA ARG A 17 -16.85 14.31 33.26
C ARG A 17 -16.70 13.00 32.50
N SER A 18 -16.06 13.02 31.32
CA SER A 18 -15.81 11.80 30.55
C SER A 18 -14.77 10.91 31.24
N ILE A 19 -13.75 11.53 31.86
CA ILE A 19 -12.72 10.82 32.64
C ILE A 19 -13.32 10.21 33.92
N GLU A 20 -14.22 10.92 34.60
CA GLU A 20 -14.87 10.41 35.81
C GLU A 20 -15.86 9.28 35.50
N ALA A 21 -16.60 9.37 34.39
CA ALA A 21 -17.43 8.29 33.88
C ALA A 21 -16.61 7.05 33.48
N LEU A 22 -15.46 7.25 32.83
CA LEU A 22 -14.51 6.17 32.49
C LEU A 22 -13.92 5.52 33.75
N ARG A 23 -13.60 6.30 34.77
CA ARG A 23 -13.08 5.80 36.05
C ARG A 23 -14.14 4.99 36.82
N ALA A 24 -15.39 5.44 36.81
CA ALA A 24 -16.51 4.73 37.43
C ALA A 24 -16.89 3.45 36.66
N ALA A 25 -16.81 3.46 35.32
CA ALA A 25 -17.01 2.27 34.48
C ALA A 25 -15.88 1.25 34.66
N ALA A 26 -14.63 1.70 34.72
CA ALA A 26 -13.45 0.85 34.95
C ALA A 26 -13.48 0.16 36.32
N ALA A 27 -14.11 0.79 37.33
CA ALA A 27 -14.31 0.18 38.64
C ALA A 27 -15.37 -0.93 38.66
N ARG A 28 -16.31 -0.93 37.71
CA ARG A 28 -17.42 -1.91 37.62
C ARG A 28 -17.14 -3.04 36.64
N ASP A 29 -16.59 -2.73 35.48
CA ASP A 29 -16.16 -3.71 34.47
C ASP A 29 -14.87 -3.24 33.78
N PRO A 30 -13.71 -3.63 34.32
CA PRO A 30 -12.42 -3.25 33.78
C PRO A 30 -12.20 -3.69 32.33
N LYS A 31 -12.79 -4.81 31.89
CA LYS A 31 -12.51 -5.39 30.57
C LYS A 31 -13.19 -4.61 29.45
N SER A 32 -14.48 -4.28 29.61
CA SER A 32 -15.22 -3.48 28.63
C SER A 32 -14.70 -2.04 28.59
N SER A 33 -14.34 -1.48 29.74
CA SER A 33 -13.77 -0.12 29.84
C SER A 33 -12.44 0.01 29.08
N ILE A 34 -11.54 -0.96 29.21
CA ILE A 34 -10.27 -0.96 28.45
C ILE A 34 -10.50 -1.06 26.95
N LYS A 35 -11.48 -1.87 26.53
CA LYS A 35 -11.83 -2.02 25.11
C LYS A 35 -12.37 -0.71 24.54
N GLU A 36 -13.19 0.00 25.31
CA GLU A 36 -13.74 1.29 24.92
C GLU A 36 -12.64 2.37 24.86
N THR A 37 -11.75 2.44 25.84
CA THR A 37 -10.60 3.36 25.82
C THR A 37 -9.67 3.08 24.63
N ALA A 38 -9.41 1.81 24.30
CA ALA A 38 -8.59 1.44 23.16
C ALA A 38 -9.25 1.80 21.81
N ARG A 39 -10.57 1.68 21.71
CA ARG A 39 -11.36 2.13 20.56
C ARG A 39 -11.28 3.65 20.39
N GLN A 40 -11.38 4.40 21.49
CA GLN A 40 -11.25 5.86 21.47
C GLN A 40 -9.84 6.31 21.06
N PHE A 41 -8.80 5.63 21.54
CA PHE A 41 -7.42 5.90 21.12
C PHE A 41 -7.17 5.59 19.64
N GLU A 42 -7.69 4.46 19.14
CA GLU A 42 -7.63 4.12 17.72
C GLU A 42 -8.33 5.18 16.85
N ALA A 43 -9.44 5.76 17.33
CA ALA A 43 -10.15 6.82 16.62
C ALA A 43 -9.31 8.10 16.49
N LEU A 44 -8.65 8.51 17.57
CA LEU A 44 -7.74 9.67 17.58
C LEU A 44 -6.52 9.43 16.67
N PHE A 45 -5.95 8.22 16.72
CA PHE A 45 -4.86 7.83 15.84
C PHE A 45 -5.29 7.86 14.37
N MET A 46 -6.47 7.35 14.05
CA MET A 46 -6.98 7.36 12.68
C MET A 46 -7.27 8.78 12.18
N GLN A 47 -7.75 9.68 13.04
CA GLN A 47 -7.90 11.09 12.71
C GLN A 47 -6.56 11.74 12.38
N GLU A 48 -5.50 11.47 13.14
CA GLU A 48 -4.16 12.01 12.86
C GLU A 48 -3.52 11.41 11.60
N VAL A 49 -3.77 10.13 11.31
CA VAL A 49 -3.38 9.49 10.05
C VAL A 49 -4.09 10.15 8.87
N MET A 50 -5.40 10.36 8.94
CA MET A 50 -6.16 11.01 7.86
C MET A 50 -5.73 12.48 7.68
N LYS A 51 -5.46 13.18 8.78
CA LYS A 51 -4.96 14.56 8.79
C LYS A 51 -3.56 14.67 8.18
N SER A 52 -2.64 13.77 8.54
CA SER A 52 -1.29 13.73 7.98
C SER A 52 -1.29 13.34 6.51
N MET A 53 -2.16 12.41 6.08
CA MET A 53 -2.37 12.09 4.67
C MET A 53 -2.82 13.32 3.88
N ARG A 54 -3.77 14.10 4.43
CA ARG A 54 -4.22 15.36 3.80
C ARG A 54 -3.13 16.43 3.76
N ALA A 55 -2.36 16.58 4.83
CA ALA A 55 -1.23 17.53 4.87
C ALA A 55 -0.14 17.17 3.85
N SER A 56 -0.01 15.88 3.50
CA SER A 56 0.95 15.39 2.50
C SER A 56 0.45 15.45 1.05
N THR A 57 -0.87 15.50 0.82
CA THR A 57 -1.43 15.83 -0.49
C THR A 57 -1.36 17.35 -0.69
N LEU A 58 -0.50 17.81 -1.61
CA LEU A 58 -0.35 19.24 -1.95
C LEU A 58 -1.72 19.92 -2.08
N SER A 59 -1.97 20.92 -1.23
CA SER A 59 -3.15 21.77 -1.34
C SER A 59 -3.08 22.51 -2.69
N SER A 60 -3.84 22.02 -3.67
CA SER A 60 -4.10 22.74 -4.91
C SER A 60 -4.95 23.96 -4.55
N GLY A 61 -4.29 25.10 -4.43
CA GLY A 61 -4.88 26.36 -4.01
C GLY A 61 -6.03 26.85 -4.91
N LEU A 62 -6.88 27.68 -4.28
CA LEU A 62 -7.99 28.50 -4.79
C LEU A 62 -9.44 28.00 -4.54
N LEU A 63 -9.67 26.82 -3.96
CA LEU A 63 -11.03 26.36 -3.56
C LEU A 63 -11.17 25.95 -2.07
N ASP A 64 -10.15 26.19 -1.26
CA ASP A 64 -10.12 25.80 0.15
C ASP A 64 -10.83 26.87 0.99
N ASN A 65 -12.15 26.71 1.19
CA ASN A 65 -12.91 27.55 2.10
C ASN A 65 -13.13 26.84 3.45
N SER A 66 -13.32 27.62 4.51
CA SER A 66 -13.51 27.11 5.88
C SER A 66 -14.77 26.24 6.05
N ALA A 67 -15.77 26.37 5.16
CA ALA A 67 -16.96 25.52 5.16
C ALA A 67 -16.69 24.12 4.57
N THR A 68 -15.81 24.01 3.56
CA THR A 68 -15.35 22.76 2.97
C THR A 68 -14.43 22.01 3.93
N GLN A 69 -13.59 22.72 4.68
CA GLN A 69 -12.76 22.13 5.73
C GLN A 69 -13.62 21.50 6.83
N LEU A 70 -14.62 22.22 7.34
CA LEU A 70 -15.56 21.71 8.34
C LEU A 70 -16.33 20.47 7.84
N GLY A 71 -16.82 20.52 6.59
CA GLY A 71 -17.53 19.39 5.98
C GLY A 71 -16.64 18.15 5.83
N THR A 72 -15.37 18.34 5.52
CA THR A 72 -14.41 17.25 5.36
C THR A 72 -13.98 16.67 6.70
N GLU A 73 -13.76 17.50 7.73
CA GLU A 73 -13.46 17.06 9.10
C GLU A 73 -14.60 16.23 9.71
N MET A 74 -15.85 16.62 9.44
CA MET A 74 -17.02 15.86 9.87
C MET A 74 -17.07 14.48 9.19
N LEU A 75 -16.78 14.41 7.89
CA LEU A 75 -16.70 13.16 7.14
C LEU A 75 -15.58 12.25 7.65
N ASP A 76 -14.39 12.80 7.93
CA ASP A 76 -13.27 12.04 8.49
C ASP A 76 -13.62 11.47 9.87
N THR A 77 -14.29 12.26 10.70
CA THR A 77 -14.73 11.84 12.03
C THR A 77 -15.72 10.68 11.94
N GLN A 78 -16.68 10.74 11.01
CA GLN A 78 -17.61 9.64 10.78
C GLN A 78 -16.93 8.40 10.17
N PHE A 79 -15.96 8.59 9.28
CA PHE A 79 -15.24 7.49 8.64
C PHE A 79 -14.31 6.78 9.63
N ALA A 80 -13.55 7.52 10.43
CA ALA A 80 -12.72 6.98 11.50
C ALA A 80 -13.57 6.23 12.55
N GLY A 81 -14.76 6.74 12.90
CA GLY A 81 -15.68 6.07 13.81
C GLY A 81 -16.20 4.70 13.31
N LYS A 82 -16.28 4.51 11.99
CA LYS A 82 -16.71 3.24 11.35
C LYS A 82 -15.57 2.24 11.15
N MET A 83 -14.34 2.73 11.00
CA MET A 83 -13.14 1.91 10.82
C MET A 83 -12.52 1.45 12.14
N THR A 84 -12.87 2.11 13.25
CA THR A 84 -12.42 1.76 14.60
C THR A 84 -13.23 0.59 15.16
N GLY A 85 -12.56 -0.29 15.90
CA GLY A 85 -13.18 -1.45 16.55
C GLY A 85 -13.50 -2.63 15.63
N LEU A 86 -12.98 -2.65 14.40
CA LEU A 86 -13.06 -3.83 13.54
C LEU A 86 -12.26 -5.01 14.15
N PRO A 87 -12.76 -6.26 14.02
CA PRO A 87 -12.07 -7.44 14.56
C PRO A 87 -10.69 -7.60 13.91
N GLY A 88 -9.65 -7.71 14.74
CA GLY A 88 -8.25 -7.73 14.30
C GLY A 88 -7.59 -6.36 14.12
N GLY A 89 -8.27 -5.26 14.48
CA GLY A 89 -7.76 -3.89 14.42
C GLY A 89 -6.74 -3.53 15.51
N LEU A 90 -6.24 -2.28 15.45
CA LEU A 90 -5.25 -1.73 16.38
C LEU A 90 -5.82 -1.60 17.80
N SER A 91 -7.11 -1.25 17.92
CA SER A 91 -7.81 -1.17 19.22
C SER A 91 -7.79 -2.50 19.97
N GLU A 92 -7.91 -3.64 19.28
CA GLU A 92 -7.87 -4.95 19.92
C GLU A 92 -6.46 -5.30 20.42
N ALA A 93 -5.43 -4.87 19.69
CA ALA A 93 -4.03 -5.02 20.12
C ALA A 93 -3.72 -4.15 21.36
N ILE A 94 -4.20 -2.90 21.37
CA ILE A 94 -4.04 -1.96 22.48
C ILE A 94 -4.83 -2.45 23.71
N ALA A 95 -6.09 -2.86 23.53
CA ALA A 95 -6.92 -3.38 24.61
C ALA A 95 -6.27 -4.60 25.29
N ARG A 96 -5.75 -5.54 24.49
CA ARG A 96 -5.01 -6.69 25.02
C ARG A 96 -3.75 -6.30 25.78
N GLN A 97 -3.07 -5.23 25.38
CA GLN A 97 -1.86 -4.76 26.06
C GLN A 97 -2.18 -4.12 27.41
N LEU A 98 -3.21 -3.27 27.45
CA LEU A 98 -3.67 -2.64 28.69
C LEU A 98 -4.25 -3.68 29.67
N GLN A 99 -5.00 -4.66 29.19
CA GLN A 99 -5.49 -5.79 30.01
C GLN A 99 -4.34 -6.58 30.65
N ARG A 100 -3.24 -6.81 29.92
CA ARG A 100 -2.03 -7.47 30.44
C ARG A 100 -1.31 -6.63 31.49
N GLN A 101 -1.12 -5.33 31.24
CA GLN A 101 -0.48 -4.43 32.22
C GLN A 101 -1.32 -4.25 33.49
N MET A 102 -2.64 -4.38 33.39
CA MET A 102 -3.56 -4.33 34.52
C MET A 102 -3.80 -5.69 35.20
N GLY A 103 -3.12 -6.76 34.77
CA GLY A 103 -3.22 -8.09 35.39
C GLY A 103 -4.58 -8.78 35.21
N ILE A 104 -5.44 -8.28 34.31
CA ILE A 104 -6.79 -8.80 34.07
C ILE A 104 -6.67 -10.01 33.14
N SER A 105 -6.54 -11.19 33.74
CA SER A 105 -6.33 -12.45 33.02
C SER A 105 -7.67 -13.06 32.59
N ASP A 106 -7.83 -13.38 31.31
CA ASP A 106 -8.93 -14.21 30.82
C ASP A 106 -8.59 -15.69 30.99
N LYS A 107 -9.35 -16.42 31.81
CA LYS A 107 -9.23 -17.89 31.98
C LYS A 107 -9.58 -18.69 30.72
N SER A 108 -10.09 -18.03 29.67
CA SER A 108 -10.35 -18.63 28.34
C SER A 108 -9.13 -18.59 27.40
N ALA A 109 -8.01 -17.95 27.80
CA ALA A 109 -6.86 -17.71 26.94
C ALA A 109 -5.77 -18.80 26.99
N SER A 110 -6.08 -20.02 27.43
CA SER A 110 -5.07 -21.10 27.57
C SER A 110 -4.60 -21.71 26.25
N GLU A 111 -5.15 -21.33 25.09
CA GLU A 111 -4.68 -21.79 23.77
C GLU A 111 -3.84 -20.76 22.99
N ALA A 112 -3.65 -19.54 23.51
CA ALA A 112 -3.04 -18.43 22.75
C ALA A 112 -1.74 -17.89 23.35
N ALA A 113 -0.98 -18.72 24.08
CA ALA A 113 0.35 -18.39 24.61
C ALA A 113 1.44 -18.34 23.51
N LYS A 114 1.21 -17.61 22.42
CA LYS A 114 2.28 -17.21 21.49
C LYS A 114 2.64 -15.76 21.77
N PRO A 115 3.94 -15.42 21.91
CA PRO A 115 4.39 -14.04 22.06
C PRO A 115 3.77 -13.17 20.97
N LEU A 116 3.33 -11.96 21.34
CA LEU A 116 2.87 -10.99 20.36
C LEU A 116 3.97 -10.77 19.34
N GLN A 117 3.63 -10.99 18.08
CA GLN A 117 4.56 -10.77 16.99
C GLN A 117 4.77 -9.25 16.83
N PRO A 118 6.02 -8.80 16.63
CA PRO A 118 6.29 -7.40 16.27
C PRO A 118 5.44 -6.95 15.07
N LEU A 119 5.07 -5.66 15.00
CA LEU A 119 4.30 -5.10 13.88
C LEU A 119 4.87 -5.46 12.48
N PRO A 120 6.21 -5.46 12.26
CA PRO A 120 6.80 -5.95 11.01
C PRO A 120 6.46 -7.43 10.71
N ALA A 121 6.41 -8.28 11.73
CA ALA A 121 6.05 -9.69 11.57
C ALA A 121 4.56 -9.87 11.26
N LEU A 122 3.69 -9.03 11.81
CA LEU A 122 2.25 -9.02 11.46
C LEU A 122 2.01 -8.54 10.02
N ALA A 123 2.74 -7.54 9.54
CA ALA A 123 2.65 -7.06 8.17
C ALA A 123 3.09 -8.12 7.13
N ARG A 124 4.01 -9.02 7.51
CA ARG A 124 4.44 -10.16 6.69
C ARG A 124 3.61 -11.43 6.92
N LYS A 125 2.68 -11.42 7.86
CA LYS A 125 1.84 -12.59 8.18
C LYS A 125 1.04 -13.00 6.94
N ASN A 126 1.04 -14.31 6.65
CA ASN A 126 0.41 -14.91 5.47
C ASN A 126 1.02 -14.48 4.11
N VAL A 127 2.19 -13.84 4.10
CA VAL A 127 2.97 -13.62 2.87
C VAL A 127 3.87 -14.82 2.64
N ALA A 128 3.76 -15.45 1.47
CA ALA A 128 4.59 -16.60 1.14
C ALA A 128 6.08 -16.19 1.04
N PRO A 129 7.05 -17.02 1.47
CA PRO A 129 8.47 -16.65 1.48
C PRO A 129 8.99 -16.17 0.12
N HIS A 130 8.59 -16.81 -0.97
CA HIS A 130 8.99 -16.41 -2.32
C HIS A 130 8.53 -14.99 -2.71
N VAL A 131 7.40 -14.51 -2.16
CA VAL A 131 6.91 -13.14 -2.38
C VAL A 131 7.84 -12.14 -1.70
N GLN A 132 8.23 -12.41 -0.46
CA GLN A 132 9.17 -11.56 0.27
C GLN A 132 10.54 -11.53 -0.43
N SER A 133 11.09 -12.70 -0.80
CA SER A 133 12.36 -12.79 -1.51
C SER A 133 12.32 -12.06 -2.85
N PHE A 134 11.20 -12.14 -3.57
CA PHE A 134 11.00 -11.40 -4.82
C PHE A 134 11.06 -9.89 -4.57
N ILE A 135 10.32 -9.38 -3.58
CA ILE A 135 10.30 -7.94 -3.29
C ILE A 135 11.69 -7.45 -2.88
N GLN A 136 12.36 -8.17 -1.97
CA GLN A 136 13.72 -7.82 -1.53
C GLN A 136 14.72 -7.79 -2.69
N ARG A 137 14.67 -8.78 -3.58
CA ARG A 137 15.60 -8.89 -4.72
C ARG A 137 15.49 -7.70 -5.70
N HIS A 138 14.31 -7.12 -5.83
CA HIS A 138 14.07 -6.06 -6.82
C HIS A 138 13.94 -4.65 -6.19
N ASP A 139 14.00 -4.54 -4.86
CA ASP A 139 13.78 -3.28 -4.14
C ASP A 139 14.75 -2.18 -4.57
N GLU A 140 16.05 -2.50 -4.62
CA GLU A 140 17.10 -1.55 -5.00
C GLU A 140 16.95 -1.06 -6.45
N ALA A 141 16.79 -2.00 -7.39
CA ALA A 141 16.58 -1.69 -8.81
C ALA A 141 15.33 -0.81 -9.03
N ALA A 142 14.24 -1.13 -8.33
CA ALA A 142 13.00 -0.37 -8.42
C ALA A 142 13.13 1.03 -7.81
N ARG A 143 13.85 1.18 -6.69
CA ARG A 143 14.13 2.49 -6.08
C ARG A 143 15.01 3.36 -6.98
N ALA A 144 16.00 2.77 -7.64
CA ALA A 144 16.84 3.48 -8.61
C ALA A 144 15.99 4.02 -9.78
N ALA A 145 15.07 3.20 -10.31
CA ALA A 145 14.14 3.65 -11.35
C ALA A 145 13.13 4.69 -10.84
N GLN A 146 12.64 4.57 -9.61
CA GLN A 146 11.77 5.56 -8.97
C GLN A 146 12.47 6.91 -8.85
N ALA A 147 13.73 6.94 -8.42
CA ALA A 147 14.51 8.17 -8.28
C ALA A 147 14.66 8.93 -9.62
N GLN A 148 14.69 8.21 -10.74
CA GLN A 148 14.83 8.81 -12.08
C GLN A 148 13.51 9.26 -12.69
N THR A 149 12.42 8.55 -12.41
CA THR A 149 11.15 8.71 -13.14
C THR A 149 9.99 9.17 -12.27
N GLY A 150 10.14 9.14 -10.95
CA GLY A 150 9.06 9.40 -9.99
C GLY A 150 7.96 8.32 -9.94
N ILE A 151 8.04 7.27 -10.77
CA ILE A 151 7.08 6.15 -10.69
C ILE A 151 7.38 5.35 -9.41
N PRO A 152 6.39 5.11 -8.51
CA PRO A 152 6.65 4.40 -7.26
C PRO A 152 7.26 3.01 -7.47
N ALA A 153 8.32 2.70 -6.73
CA ALA A 153 9.04 1.42 -6.76
C ALA A 153 8.10 0.24 -6.46
N SER A 154 7.20 0.42 -5.50
CA SER A 154 6.18 -0.58 -5.14
C SER A 154 5.27 -0.94 -6.32
N PHE A 155 4.97 0.01 -7.20
CA PHE A 155 4.08 -0.21 -8.36
C PHE A 155 4.83 -0.98 -9.45
N MET A 156 6.08 -0.62 -9.71
CA MET A 156 6.92 -1.35 -10.67
C MET A 156 7.19 -2.79 -10.20
N ILE A 157 7.50 -3.01 -8.91
CA ILE A 157 7.67 -4.36 -8.35
C ILE A 157 6.36 -5.14 -8.44
N ALA A 158 5.22 -4.51 -8.17
CA ALA A 158 3.93 -5.17 -8.28
C ALA A 158 3.59 -5.58 -9.73
N GLN A 159 3.92 -4.74 -10.72
CA GLN A 159 3.76 -5.14 -12.11
C GLN A 159 4.72 -6.27 -12.47
N ALA A 160 6.01 -6.17 -12.14
CA ALA A 160 6.96 -7.27 -12.33
C ALA A 160 6.47 -8.58 -11.68
N ALA A 161 5.92 -8.52 -10.47
CA ALA A 161 5.34 -9.67 -9.77
C ALA A 161 4.11 -10.23 -10.50
N HIS A 162 3.25 -9.37 -11.04
CA HIS A 162 2.09 -9.79 -11.80
C HIS A 162 2.50 -10.51 -13.10
N GLU A 163 3.42 -9.91 -13.87
CA GLU A 163 3.87 -10.44 -15.16
C GLU A 163 4.67 -11.75 -15.02
N SER A 164 5.57 -11.83 -14.02
CA SER A 164 6.43 -12.99 -13.81
C SER A 164 5.85 -14.06 -12.87
N GLY A 165 4.68 -13.80 -12.28
CA GLY A 165 4.12 -14.63 -11.21
C GLY A 165 5.03 -14.72 -9.98
N TRP A 166 5.46 -13.57 -9.47
CA TRP A 166 6.43 -13.43 -8.37
C TRP A 166 7.79 -14.09 -8.68
N GLY A 167 8.27 -13.94 -9.92
CA GLY A 167 9.56 -14.46 -10.38
C GLY A 167 9.58 -15.94 -10.73
N ARG A 168 8.44 -16.63 -10.71
CA ARG A 168 8.35 -18.05 -11.06
C ARG A 168 8.48 -18.32 -12.55
N ARG A 169 8.20 -17.32 -13.39
CA ARG A 169 8.19 -17.41 -14.86
C ARG A 169 9.18 -16.43 -15.47
N GLU A 170 10.39 -16.39 -14.92
CA GLU A 170 11.45 -15.55 -15.47
C GLU A 170 11.89 -16.06 -16.86
N ILE A 171 12.08 -15.12 -17.78
CA ILE A 171 12.56 -15.43 -19.13
C ILE A 171 14.05 -15.74 -19.06
N THR A 172 14.42 -16.92 -19.52
CA THR A 172 15.81 -17.36 -19.66
C THR A 172 16.18 -17.48 -21.14
N ALA A 173 17.45 -17.25 -21.45
CA ALA A 173 17.97 -17.57 -22.78
C ALA A 173 18.12 -19.09 -22.94
N ARG A 174 18.41 -19.55 -24.17
CA ARG A 174 18.51 -20.98 -24.49
C ARG A 174 19.61 -21.72 -23.70
N ASP A 175 20.64 -20.99 -23.27
CA ASP A 175 21.73 -21.50 -22.44
C ASP A 175 21.41 -21.51 -20.93
N GLY A 176 20.18 -21.12 -20.56
CA GLY A 176 19.72 -21.03 -19.17
C GLY A 176 20.12 -19.74 -18.47
N THR A 177 20.84 -18.83 -19.12
CA THR A 177 21.18 -17.53 -18.52
C THR A 177 19.93 -16.68 -18.31
N PRO A 178 19.83 -15.94 -17.19
CA PRO A 178 18.70 -15.05 -16.96
C PRO A 178 18.72 -13.90 -17.96
N SER A 179 17.58 -13.61 -18.57
CA SER A 179 17.42 -12.39 -19.38
C SER A 179 17.24 -11.13 -18.53
N PHE A 180 16.97 -11.30 -17.23
CA PHE A 180 16.52 -10.27 -16.29
C PHE A 180 15.22 -9.55 -16.69
N ASN A 181 14.54 -10.00 -17.75
CA ASN A 181 13.31 -9.37 -18.24
C ASN A 181 12.10 -9.81 -17.45
N ILE A 182 12.02 -9.31 -16.22
CA ILE A 182 10.97 -9.64 -15.27
C ILE A 182 9.60 -9.06 -15.61
N PHE A 183 9.56 -8.13 -16.58
CA PHE A 183 8.35 -7.48 -17.09
C PHE A 183 7.80 -8.12 -18.36
N GLY A 184 8.51 -9.10 -18.95
CA GLY A 184 8.07 -9.74 -20.19
C GLY A 184 8.05 -8.81 -21.41
N ILE A 185 8.89 -7.79 -21.45
CA ILE A 185 8.87 -6.80 -22.54
C ILE A 185 9.38 -7.43 -23.84
N LYS A 186 8.54 -7.44 -24.88
CA LYS A 186 8.93 -7.94 -26.20
C LYS A 186 10.01 -7.05 -26.85
N ALA A 187 10.92 -7.67 -27.59
CA ALA A 187 11.87 -6.95 -28.43
C ALA A 187 11.14 -6.46 -29.69
N THR A 188 11.00 -5.15 -29.83
CA THR A 188 10.42 -4.52 -31.03
C THR A 188 11.50 -4.36 -32.11
N PRO A 189 11.14 -4.07 -33.38
CA PRO A 189 12.14 -3.86 -34.45
C PRO A 189 13.18 -2.78 -34.12
N ASN A 190 12.83 -1.78 -33.31
CA ASN A 190 13.71 -0.69 -32.91
C ASN A 190 14.59 -1.03 -31.68
N TRP A 191 14.45 -2.23 -31.11
CA TRP A 191 15.27 -2.67 -29.99
C TRP A 191 16.64 -3.15 -30.50
N THR A 192 17.69 -2.49 -30.05
CA THR A 192 19.09 -2.78 -30.45
C THR A 192 19.89 -3.52 -29.36
N GLY A 193 19.28 -3.78 -28.20
CA GLY A 193 19.92 -4.48 -27.10
C GLY A 193 19.89 -6.00 -27.24
N LYS A 194 20.32 -6.70 -26.18
CA LYS A 194 20.29 -8.17 -26.12
C LYS A 194 18.85 -8.69 -26.25
N VAL A 195 18.71 -9.89 -26.80
CA VAL A 195 17.41 -10.54 -27.01
C VAL A 195 17.46 -11.97 -26.47
N ALA A 196 16.41 -12.37 -25.77
CA ALA A 196 16.15 -13.76 -25.41
C ALA A 196 15.01 -14.31 -26.30
N GLU A 197 15.25 -15.47 -26.91
CA GLU A 197 14.26 -16.17 -27.73
C GLU A 197 13.61 -17.30 -26.93
N VAL A 198 12.29 -17.25 -26.79
CA VAL A 198 11.50 -18.26 -26.07
C VAL A 198 10.49 -18.88 -27.03
N THR A 199 10.48 -20.21 -27.12
CA THR A 199 9.44 -20.91 -27.87
C THR A 199 8.17 -20.99 -27.03
N THR A 200 7.14 -20.24 -27.43
CA THR A 200 5.81 -20.25 -26.81
C THR A 200 4.85 -21.13 -27.61
N THR A 201 3.77 -21.56 -26.96
CA THR A 201 2.60 -22.10 -27.68
C THR A 201 1.57 -20.99 -27.76
N GLU A 202 1.32 -20.46 -28.95
CA GLU A 202 0.26 -19.49 -29.19
C GLU A 202 -0.93 -20.17 -29.89
N TYR A 203 -2.14 -19.68 -29.65
CA TYR A 203 -3.33 -20.16 -30.33
C TYR A 203 -3.66 -19.21 -31.48
N VAL A 204 -3.38 -19.65 -32.70
CA VAL A 204 -3.72 -18.92 -33.94
C VAL A 204 -4.90 -19.64 -34.56
N ASP A 205 -6.01 -18.93 -34.76
CA ASP A 205 -7.29 -19.49 -35.24
C ASP A 205 -7.77 -20.73 -34.45
N GLY A 206 -7.59 -20.69 -33.13
CA GLY A 206 -7.99 -21.77 -32.22
C GLY A 206 -7.07 -23.01 -32.24
N LYS A 207 -5.97 -23.00 -33.01
CA LYS A 207 -5.01 -24.12 -33.07
C LYS A 207 -3.72 -23.78 -32.35
N PRO A 208 -3.18 -24.69 -31.51
CA PRO A 208 -1.89 -24.46 -30.85
C PRO A 208 -0.75 -24.51 -31.89
N GLN A 209 0.03 -23.44 -31.97
CA GLN A 209 1.22 -23.33 -32.80
C GLN A 209 2.43 -22.96 -31.93
N LYS A 210 3.57 -23.61 -32.19
CA LYS A 210 4.84 -23.24 -31.57
C LYS A 210 5.42 -22.05 -32.32
N VAL A 211 5.57 -20.93 -31.63
CA VAL A 211 6.14 -19.70 -32.20
C VAL A 211 7.32 -19.26 -31.36
N VAL A 212 8.33 -18.68 -32.00
CA VAL A 212 9.47 -18.09 -31.29
C VAL A 212 9.13 -16.64 -30.99
N ALA A 213 8.97 -16.34 -29.71
CA ALA A 213 8.81 -14.98 -29.23
C ALA A 213 10.17 -14.38 -28.86
N LYS A 214 10.40 -13.13 -29.27
CA LYS A 214 11.61 -12.36 -28.95
C LYS A 214 11.33 -11.39 -27.82
N PHE A 215 12.07 -11.52 -26.75
CA PHE A 215 12.00 -10.64 -25.59
C PHE A 215 13.29 -9.85 -25.43
N ARG A 216 13.19 -8.62 -24.91
CA ARG A 216 14.38 -7.87 -24.49
C ARG A 216 15.14 -8.70 -23.45
N ALA A 217 16.45 -8.58 -23.45
CA ALA A 217 17.30 -9.12 -22.39
C ALA A 217 18.23 -8.01 -21.90
N TYR A 218 18.58 -8.07 -20.62
CA TYR A 218 19.33 -7.03 -19.93
C TYR A 218 20.57 -7.62 -19.26
N GLY A 219 21.48 -6.75 -18.79
CA GLY A 219 22.61 -7.15 -17.94
C GLY A 219 22.26 -7.29 -16.47
N SER A 220 21.16 -6.67 -16.01
CA SER A 220 20.74 -6.65 -14.62
C SER A 220 19.25 -6.29 -14.47
N TYR A 221 18.69 -6.51 -13.28
CA TYR A 221 17.35 -6.01 -12.96
C TYR A 221 17.30 -4.48 -12.96
N GLU A 222 18.37 -3.79 -12.59
CA GLU A 222 18.41 -2.32 -12.64
C GLU A 222 18.19 -1.79 -14.06
N GLU A 223 18.84 -2.40 -15.06
CA GLU A 223 18.59 -2.09 -16.47
C GLU A 223 17.15 -2.38 -16.88
N ALA A 224 16.60 -3.52 -16.46
CA ALA A 224 15.22 -3.90 -16.76
C ALA A 224 14.20 -2.90 -16.19
N PHE A 225 14.37 -2.48 -14.93
CA PHE A 225 13.50 -1.50 -14.28
C PHE A 225 13.62 -0.11 -14.91
N LYS A 226 14.83 0.32 -15.28
CA LYS A 226 15.03 1.60 -15.99
C LYS A 226 14.37 1.60 -17.37
N ASP A 227 14.52 0.51 -18.13
CA ASP A 227 13.90 0.40 -19.45
C ASP A 227 12.37 0.35 -19.36
N TYR A 228 11.84 -0.39 -18.38
CA TYR A 228 10.42 -0.42 -18.08
C TYR A 228 9.87 0.97 -17.71
N ALA A 229 10.53 1.66 -16.78
CA ALA A 229 10.11 2.99 -16.34
C ALA A 229 10.14 4.01 -17.49
N ARG A 230 11.13 3.93 -18.38
CA ARG A 230 11.19 4.72 -19.60
C ARG A 230 10.02 4.39 -20.53
N LEU A 231 9.77 3.11 -20.80
CA LEU A 231 8.70 2.66 -21.69
C LEU A 231 7.33 3.18 -21.25
N ILE A 232 7.02 3.09 -19.95
CA ILE A 232 5.76 3.58 -19.40
C ILE A 232 5.74 5.11 -19.35
N GLY A 233 6.85 5.74 -18.97
CA GLY A 233 6.94 7.21 -18.88
C GLY A 233 6.92 7.95 -20.21
N SER A 234 7.44 7.35 -21.30
CA SER A 234 7.50 7.98 -22.62
C SER A 234 6.26 7.74 -23.48
N ASN A 235 5.39 6.81 -23.09
CA ASN A 235 4.20 6.49 -23.86
C ASN A 235 3.05 7.42 -23.46
N GLU A 236 2.60 8.27 -24.39
CA GLU A 236 1.55 9.26 -24.15
C GLU A 236 0.27 8.63 -23.59
N ARG A 237 -0.03 7.38 -23.98
CA ARG A 237 -1.11 6.55 -23.45
C ARG A 237 -1.14 6.46 -21.92
N TYR A 238 0.03 6.44 -21.27
CA TYR A 238 0.16 6.26 -19.82
C TYR A 238 0.50 7.55 -19.07
N ARG A 239 0.63 8.69 -19.77
CA ARG A 239 1.05 9.97 -19.18
C ARG A 239 0.24 10.34 -17.94
N ASP A 240 -1.09 10.31 -18.05
CA ASP A 240 -1.98 10.70 -16.96
C ASP A 240 -1.89 9.73 -15.77
N VAL A 241 -1.62 8.45 -16.03
CA VAL A 241 -1.46 7.43 -15.00
C VAL A 241 -0.15 7.64 -14.23
N VAL A 242 0.94 7.89 -14.97
CA VAL A 242 2.26 8.20 -14.40
C VAL A 242 2.21 9.48 -13.57
N ALA A 243 1.60 10.55 -14.10
CA ALA A 243 1.47 11.83 -13.40
C ALA A 243 0.71 11.67 -12.08
N LYS A 244 -0.38 10.90 -12.07
CA LYS A 244 -1.12 10.58 -10.84
C LYS A 244 -0.29 9.76 -9.86
N ALA A 245 0.45 8.77 -10.33
CA ALA A 245 1.34 7.96 -9.49
C ALA A 245 2.41 8.84 -8.82
N GLN A 246 3.03 9.75 -9.59
CA GLN A 246 4.01 10.72 -9.10
C GLN A 246 3.39 11.70 -8.07
N ALA A 247 2.12 12.07 -8.26
CA ALA A 247 1.37 12.91 -7.33
C ALA A 247 0.84 12.16 -6.09
N GLY A 248 1.24 10.89 -5.89
CA GLY A 248 0.88 10.11 -4.70
C GLY A 248 -0.46 9.36 -4.80
N ALA A 249 -0.99 9.15 -6.00
CA ALA A 249 -2.19 8.34 -6.18
C ALA A 249 -1.99 6.91 -5.65
N GLY A 250 -3.05 6.37 -5.03
CA GLY A 250 -3.06 5.02 -4.47
C GLY A 250 -3.07 3.90 -5.52
N ALA A 251 -2.97 2.66 -5.04
CA ALA A 251 -2.91 1.44 -5.84
C ALA A 251 -4.08 1.31 -6.81
N GLU A 252 -5.29 1.62 -6.33
CA GLU A 252 -6.54 1.50 -7.08
C GLU A 252 -6.57 2.47 -8.26
N THR A 253 -6.22 3.74 -8.02
CA THR A 253 -6.20 4.76 -9.07
C THR A 253 -5.17 4.45 -10.15
N PHE A 254 -3.98 3.99 -9.75
CA PHE A 254 -2.95 3.59 -10.70
C PHE A 254 -3.38 2.40 -11.55
N ALA A 255 -3.88 1.33 -10.90
CA ALA A 255 -4.29 0.12 -11.58
C ALA A 255 -5.49 0.33 -12.53
N GLN A 256 -6.48 1.11 -12.10
CA GLN A 256 -7.61 1.51 -12.95
C GLN A 256 -7.15 2.38 -14.12
N GLY A 257 -6.21 3.29 -13.88
CA GLY A 257 -5.59 4.12 -14.91
C GLY A 257 -4.95 3.29 -16.01
N LEU A 258 -4.14 2.30 -15.63
CA LEU A 258 -3.51 1.38 -16.59
C LEU A 258 -4.54 0.56 -17.38
N GLN A 259 -5.58 0.05 -16.72
CA GLN A 259 -6.64 -0.70 -17.41
C GLN A 259 -7.38 0.18 -18.42
N LYS A 260 -7.79 1.39 -18.01
CA LYS A 260 -8.47 2.36 -18.88
C LYS A 260 -7.58 2.78 -20.06
N ALA A 261 -6.28 2.88 -19.83
CA ALA A 261 -5.29 3.15 -20.87
C ALA A 261 -5.06 1.96 -21.82
N GLY A 262 -5.72 0.82 -21.60
CA GLY A 262 -5.60 -0.36 -22.46
C GLY A 262 -4.29 -1.12 -22.26
N TYR A 263 -3.73 -1.12 -21.04
CA TYR A 263 -2.58 -1.96 -20.71
C TYR A 263 -2.92 -3.46 -20.77
N ALA A 264 -4.10 -3.84 -20.28
CA ALA A 264 -4.59 -5.20 -20.32
C ALA A 264 -6.08 -5.23 -20.70
N THR A 265 -6.49 -6.31 -21.37
CA THR A 265 -7.89 -6.56 -21.75
C THR A 265 -8.68 -7.35 -20.70
N ASP A 266 -7.99 -7.92 -19.70
CA ASP A 266 -8.62 -8.64 -18.59
C ASP A 266 -9.50 -7.67 -17.77
N PRO A 267 -10.81 -7.93 -17.63
CA PRO A 267 -11.72 -7.07 -16.86
C PRO A 267 -11.31 -6.95 -15.39
N GLU A 268 -10.63 -7.97 -14.83
CA GLU A 268 -10.18 -8.00 -13.44
C GLU A 268 -8.74 -7.49 -13.26
N TYR A 269 -8.12 -6.93 -14.31
CA TYR A 269 -6.72 -6.51 -14.26
C TYR A 269 -6.46 -5.50 -13.14
N ALA A 270 -7.23 -4.43 -13.05
CA ALA A 270 -7.02 -3.40 -12.03
C ALA A 270 -7.19 -3.95 -10.62
N SER A 271 -8.19 -4.82 -10.40
CA SER A 271 -8.44 -5.43 -9.10
C SER A 271 -7.28 -6.34 -8.68
N LYS A 272 -6.76 -7.14 -9.62
CA LYS A 272 -5.60 -8.02 -9.41
C LYS A 272 -4.35 -7.20 -9.12
N LEU A 273 -4.04 -6.20 -9.93
CA LEU A 273 -2.85 -5.38 -9.77
C LEU A 273 -2.88 -4.59 -8.45
N ALA A 274 -4.01 -3.96 -8.09
CA ALA A 274 -4.13 -3.21 -6.84
C ALA A 274 -3.85 -4.10 -5.61
N ARG A 275 -4.33 -5.36 -5.60
CA ARG A 275 -4.01 -6.33 -4.54
C ARG A 275 -2.52 -6.63 -4.45
N VAL A 276 -1.84 -6.78 -5.59
CA VAL A 276 -0.40 -7.02 -5.63
C VAL A 276 0.36 -5.79 -5.11
N ILE A 277 -0.01 -4.58 -5.54
CA ILE A 277 0.57 -3.33 -5.04
C ILE A 277 0.44 -3.22 -3.52
N ASN A 278 -0.76 -3.42 -2.98
CA ASN A 278 -1.00 -3.33 -1.53
C ASN A 278 -0.17 -4.38 -0.76
N THR A 279 0.00 -5.57 -1.32
CA THR A 279 0.90 -6.60 -0.76
C THR A 279 2.35 -6.11 -0.76
N THR A 280 2.83 -5.58 -1.88
CA THR A 280 4.20 -5.08 -2.04
C THR A 280 4.49 -3.94 -1.07
N VAL A 281 3.63 -2.92 -1.01
CA VAL A 281 3.77 -1.77 -0.10
C VAL A 281 3.84 -2.24 1.36
N ARG A 282 2.93 -3.14 1.76
CA ARG A 282 2.91 -3.68 3.13
C ARG A 282 4.21 -4.42 3.47
N VAL A 283 4.73 -5.22 2.55
CA VAL A 283 5.97 -5.99 2.77
C VAL A 283 7.20 -5.07 2.79
N GLN A 284 7.31 -4.11 1.86
CA GLN A 284 8.41 -3.13 1.85
C GLN A 284 8.46 -2.32 3.14
N ARG A 285 7.30 -1.84 3.63
CA ARG A 285 7.21 -1.13 4.91
C ARG A 285 7.63 -1.98 6.11
N ALA A 286 7.41 -3.29 6.03
CA ALA A 286 7.85 -4.21 7.08
C ALA A 286 9.35 -4.49 7.02
N LEU A 287 10.00 -4.28 5.87
CA LEU A 287 11.42 -4.57 5.62
C LEU A 287 12.35 -3.38 5.85
N ALA A 288 11.82 -2.16 5.73
CA ALA A 288 12.49 -0.91 6.11
C ALA A 288 12.66 -0.83 7.64
#